data_AF-A0A0C9T258-F1
#
_entry.id   AF-A0A0C9T258-F1
#
_cell.length_a   1.000
_cell.length_b   1.000
_cell.length_c   1.000
_cell.angle_alpha   90.00
_cell.angle_beta   90.00
_cell.angle_gamma   90.00
#
_symmetry.space_group_name_H-M   'P 1'
#
loop_
_entity.id
_entity.type
_entity.pdbx_description
1 polymer ?
#
loop_
_entity_poly.entity_id
_entity_poly.type
_entity_poly.pdbx_seq_one_letter_code
_entity_poly.pdbx_strand_id
1 'polypeptide(L)'
;MQVSNNSDLQEPVFPERFVDLKRQLVDSGEQGKKQFTKAWNELLEELAIARTKFKEKGSEYIPQVDFSELKNMNADKIAEIRKCGCLVIRNVVDDDEAVSWKEDVKKYIETNPSIP
;
A
#
# COMPACT_ATOMS: atom_id res chain seq x y z
N MET A 1 21.39 -11.39 -16.30
CA MET A 1 19.96 -11.14 -16.01
C MET A 1 19.46 -10.21 -17.10
N GLN A 2 18.80 -10.76 -18.11
CA GLN A 2 18.34 -10.01 -19.29
C GLN A 2 17.17 -9.12 -18.86
N VAL A 3 17.27 -7.81 -19.10
CA VAL A 3 16.17 -6.86 -18.93
C VAL A 3 15.24 -7.07 -20.12
N SER A 4 14.08 -7.67 -19.90
CA SER A 4 13.08 -7.86 -20.94
C SER A 4 12.67 -6.50 -21.51
N ASN A 5 12.89 -6.30 -22.80
CA ASN A 5 12.41 -5.14 -23.55
C ASN A 5 10.87 -5.17 -23.58
N ASN A 6 10.26 -4.07 -23.16
CA ASN A 6 8.82 -3.93 -22.96
C ASN A 6 8.04 -3.65 -24.27
N SER A 7 8.49 -4.22 -25.41
CA SER A 7 8.02 -3.84 -26.76
C SER A 7 6.66 -4.41 -27.17
N ASP A 8 6.03 -5.26 -26.35
CA ASP A 8 4.80 -5.98 -26.71
C ASP A 8 3.54 -5.47 -25.98
N LEU A 9 3.66 -4.40 -25.19
CA LEU A 9 2.50 -3.72 -24.60
C LEU A 9 2.02 -2.64 -25.57
N GLN A 10 1.11 -2.98 -26.49
CA GLN A 10 0.41 -1.97 -27.28
C GLN A 10 -0.42 -1.12 -26.31
N GLU A 11 0.03 0.11 -26.04
CA GLU A 11 -0.67 1.00 -25.11
C GLU A 11 -2.11 1.22 -25.60
N PRO A 12 -3.11 1.02 -24.72
CA PRO A 12 -4.50 1.22 -25.11
C PRO A 12 -4.69 2.68 -25.54
N VAL A 13 -5.34 2.88 -26.70
CA VAL A 13 -5.66 4.22 -27.20
C VAL A 13 -6.70 4.84 -26.29
N PHE A 14 -6.28 5.83 -25.50
CA PHE A 14 -7.16 6.58 -24.61
C PHE A 14 -7.82 7.76 -25.34
N PRO A 15 -9.04 8.15 -24.96
CA PRO A 15 -9.69 9.36 -25.48
C PRO A 15 -8.85 10.63 -25.27
N GLU A 16 -8.93 11.56 -26.22
CA GLU A 16 -8.14 12.81 -26.24
C GLU A 16 -8.29 13.66 -24.97
N ARG A 17 -9.43 13.57 -24.28
CA ARG A 17 -9.67 14.23 -22.98
C ARG A 17 -8.58 13.98 -21.94
N PHE A 18 -7.87 12.84 -22.01
CA PHE A 18 -6.77 12.53 -21.09
C PHE A 18 -5.50 13.31 -21.41
N VAL A 19 -5.28 13.69 -22.66
CA VAL A 19 -4.18 14.59 -23.06
C VAL A 19 -4.46 15.99 -22.51
N ASP A 20 -5.69 16.48 -22.68
CA ASP A 20 -6.09 17.78 -22.15
C ASP A 20 -6.02 17.82 -20.62
N LEU A 21 -6.45 16.75 -19.95
CA LEU A 21 -6.32 16.64 -18.49
C LEU A 21 -4.85 16.71 -18.04
N LYS A 22 -3.93 16.03 -18.72
CA LYS A 22 -2.49 16.10 -18.37
C LYS A 22 -1.93 17.52 -18.56
N ARG A 23 -2.37 18.25 -19.59
CA ARG A 23 -2.00 19.66 -19.82
C ARG A 23 -2.60 20.62 -18.79
N GLN A 24 -3.75 20.28 -18.20
CA GLN A 24 -4.36 21.06 -17.11
C GLN A 24 -3.66 20.82 -15.76
N LEU A 25 -3.18 19.59 -15.52
CA LEU A 25 -2.52 19.22 -14.26
C LEU A 25 -1.09 19.75 -14.15
N VAL A 26 -0.38 19.87 -15.26
CA VAL A 26 1.02 20.33 -15.31
C VAL A 26 1.07 21.58 -16.17
N ASP A 27 1.69 22.65 -15.65
CA ASP A 27 1.95 23.84 -16.46
C ASP A 27 2.67 23.42 -17.75
N SER A 28 2.01 23.70 -18.88
CA SER A 28 2.44 23.30 -20.21
C SER A 28 3.68 24.07 -20.69
N GLY A 29 4.07 25.13 -19.97
CA GLY A 29 5.30 25.87 -20.16
C GLY A 29 6.56 25.04 -19.91
N GLU A 30 7.68 25.48 -20.51
CA GLU A 30 8.96 24.77 -20.39
C GLU A 30 9.46 24.71 -18.94
N GLN A 31 9.18 25.74 -18.13
CA GLN A 31 9.53 25.77 -16.72
C GLN A 31 8.68 24.81 -15.89
N GLY A 32 7.36 24.77 -16.11
CA GLY A 32 6.45 23.83 -15.45
C GLY A 32 6.85 22.38 -15.68
N LYS A 33 7.19 22.02 -16.93
CA LYS A 33 7.71 20.69 -17.28
C LYS A 33 9.01 20.37 -16.55
N LYS A 34 9.97 21.31 -16.50
CA LYS A 34 11.25 21.11 -15.78
C LYS A 34 11.03 20.89 -14.29
N GLN A 35 10.16 21.68 -13.65
CA GLN A 35 9.83 21.55 -12.23
C GLN A 35 9.14 20.22 -11.92
N PHE A 36 8.16 19.82 -12.74
CA PHE A 36 7.47 18.55 -12.57
C PHE A 36 8.43 17.36 -12.70
N THR A 37 9.27 17.34 -13.74
CA THR A 37 10.28 16.28 -13.92
C THR A 37 11.26 16.23 -12.76
N LYS A 38 11.69 17.40 -12.26
CA LYS A 38 12.56 17.47 -11.08
C LYS A 38 11.89 16.87 -9.84
N ALA A 39 10.67 17.31 -9.52
CA ALA A 39 9.91 16.78 -8.38
C ALA A 39 9.64 15.27 -8.51
N TRP A 40 9.39 14.78 -9.73
CA TRP A 40 9.24 13.36 -9.99
C TRP A 40 10.52 12.57 -9.73
N ASN A 41 11.68 13.09 -10.15
CA ASN A 41 12.96 12.45 -9.88
C ASN A 41 13.29 12.44 -8.38
N GLU A 42 13.05 13.54 -7.66
CA GLU A 42 13.21 13.62 -6.21
C GLU A 42 12.31 12.58 -5.49
N LEU A 43 11.06 12.41 -5.95
CA LEU A 43 10.17 11.36 -5.43
C LEU A 43 10.72 9.95 -5.67
N LEU A 44 11.28 9.68 -6.85
CA LEU A 44 11.87 8.39 -7.17
C LEU A 44 13.10 8.09 -6.30
N GLU A 45 13.92 9.09 -6.00
CA GLU A 45 15.06 8.96 -5.08
C GLU A 45 14.61 8.60 -3.67
N GLU A 46 13.63 9.33 -3.12
CA GLU A 46 13.05 9.03 -1.80
C GLU A 46 12.40 7.63 -1.76
N LEU A 47 11.71 7.24 -2.84
CA LEU A 47 11.13 5.91 -2.96
C LEU A 47 12.20 4.81 -3.02
N ALA A 48 13.34 5.07 -3.67
CA ALA A 48 14.46 4.14 -3.68
C ALA A 48 15.07 3.96 -2.28
N ILE A 49 15.23 5.05 -1.51
CA ILE A 49 15.68 5.02 -0.12
C ILE A 49 14.70 4.23 0.75
N ALA A 50 13.40 4.50 0.62
CA ALA A 50 12.35 3.76 1.34
C ALA A 50 12.39 2.27 1.00
N ARG A 51 12.51 1.92 -0.29
CA ARG A 51 12.62 0.52 -0.76
C ARG A 51 13.79 -0.23 -0.12
N THR A 52 14.95 0.40 0.03
CA THR A 52 16.10 -0.23 0.70
C THR A 52 15.77 -0.57 2.16
N LYS A 53 15.15 0.36 2.88
CA LYS A 53 14.69 0.13 4.27
C LYS A 53 13.66 -1.00 4.38
N PHE A 54 12.77 -1.13 3.39
CA PHE A 54 11.81 -2.25 3.33
C PHE A 54 12.51 -3.59 3.10
N LYS A 55 13.52 -3.65 2.21
CA LYS A 55 14.25 -4.88 1.92
C LYS A 55 15.01 -5.41 3.14
N GLU A 56 15.53 -4.52 3.98
CA GLU A 56 16.26 -4.89 5.19
C GLU A 56 15.34 -5.40 6.30
N LYS A 57 14.16 -4.77 6.50
CA LYS A 57 13.23 -5.12 7.59
C LYS A 57 12.19 -6.18 7.22
N GLY A 58 11.91 -6.39 5.93
CA GLY A 58 10.90 -7.34 5.47
C GLY A 58 9.51 -7.07 6.07
N SER A 59 8.86 -8.13 6.57
CA SER A 59 7.52 -8.05 7.18
C SER A 59 7.48 -7.27 8.50
N GLU A 60 8.61 -7.07 9.16
CA GLU A 60 8.71 -6.30 10.42
C GLU A 60 8.67 -4.79 10.18
N TYR A 61 8.72 -4.34 8.91
CA TYR A 61 8.54 -2.92 8.62
C TYR A 61 7.14 -2.43 8.99
N ILE A 62 6.11 -3.28 8.84
CA ILE A 62 4.74 -2.91 9.19
C ILE A 62 4.67 -2.76 10.71
N PRO A 63 4.27 -1.59 11.24
CA PRO A 63 4.16 -1.39 12.67
C PRO A 63 3.17 -2.38 13.27
N GLN A 64 3.54 -2.91 14.44
CA GLN A 64 2.73 -3.87 15.18
C GLN A 64 2.54 -3.33 16.60
N VAL A 65 1.33 -3.49 17.14
CA VAL A 65 0.97 -3.07 18.51
C VAL A 65 0.03 -4.10 19.11
N ASP A 66 0.07 -4.25 20.43
CA ASP A 66 -0.93 -5.05 21.13
C ASP A 66 -2.21 -4.25 21.34
N PHE A 67 -3.35 -4.94 21.35
CA PHE A 67 -4.66 -4.31 21.56
C PHE A 67 -4.74 -3.53 22.88
N SER A 68 -4.07 -4.02 23.92
CA SER A 68 -3.97 -3.38 25.24
C SER A 68 -3.25 -2.03 25.20
N GLU A 69 -2.33 -1.84 24.24
CA GLU A 69 -1.48 -0.65 24.12
C GLU A 69 -2.12 0.46 23.29
N LEU A 70 -3.21 0.18 22.56
CA LEU A 70 -3.85 1.12 21.65
C LEU A 70 -4.21 2.47 22.29
N LYS A 71 -4.59 2.45 23.57
CA LYS A 71 -4.99 3.67 24.31
C LYS A 71 -3.81 4.53 24.74
N ASN A 72 -2.61 3.96 24.79
CA ASN A 72 -1.42 4.58 25.40
C ASN A 72 -0.27 4.77 24.39
N MET A 73 -0.57 4.81 23.09
CA MET A 73 0.45 4.99 22.06
C MET A 73 1.08 6.40 22.13
N ASN A 74 2.41 6.44 22.03
CA ASN A 74 3.14 7.69 21.91
C ASN A 74 2.99 8.31 20.50
N ALA A 75 3.30 9.60 20.39
CA ALA A 75 3.17 10.34 19.13
C ALA A 75 4.06 9.78 18.02
N ASP A 76 5.25 9.28 18.35
CA ASP A 76 6.21 8.73 17.39
C ASP A 76 5.68 7.44 16.73
N LYS A 77 5.03 6.57 17.51
CA LYS A 77 4.41 5.34 16.98
C LYS A 77 3.23 5.68 16.06
N ILE A 78 2.43 6.67 16.43
CA ILE A 78 1.33 7.16 15.58
C ILE A 78 1.88 7.75 14.27
N ALA A 79 2.99 8.50 14.33
CA ALA A 79 3.65 9.03 13.15
C ALA A 79 4.20 7.91 12.25
N GLU A 80 4.78 6.86 12.84
CA GLU A 80 5.24 5.67 12.12
C GLU A 80 4.08 4.97 11.39
N ILE A 81 2.95 4.77 12.08
CA ILE A 81 1.73 4.18 11.51
C ILE A 81 1.21 5.02 10.35
N ARG A 82 1.12 6.35 10.52
CA ARG A 82 0.69 7.27 9.45
C ARG A 82 1.63 7.26 8.25
N LYS A 83 2.93 7.13 8.49
CA LYS A 83 3.94 7.03 7.44
C LYS A 83 3.84 5.72 6.67
N CYS A 84 3.56 4.61 7.34
CA CYS A 84 3.39 3.29 6.71
C CYS A 84 2.02 3.14 6.03
N GLY A 85 0.99 3.82 6.52
CA GLY A 85 -0.39 3.72 6.04
C GLY A 85 -1.13 2.44 6.46
N CYS A 86 -0.50 1.58 7.28
CA CYS A 86 -1.06 0.32 7.77
C CYS A 86 -0.50 -0.03 9.16
N LEU A 87 -1.19 -0.94 9.87
CA LEU A 87 -0.87 -1.37 11.22
C LEU A 87 -1.39 -2.81 11.44
N VAL A 88 -0.60 -3.63 12.12
CA VAL A 88 -1.07 -4.92 12.67
C VAL A 88 -1.38 -4.74 14.16
N ILE A 89 -2.61 -5.06 14.55
CA ILE A 89 -3.01 -5.09 15.96
C ILE A 89 -3.04 -6.54 16.40
N ARG A 90 -2.19 -6.90 17.35
CA ARG A 90 -2.09 -8.25 17.93
C ARG A 90 -3.00 -8.38 19.14
N ASN A 91 -3.35 -9.63 19.47
CA ASN A 91 -4.08 -9.98 20.69
C ASN A 91 -5.40 -9.20 20.85
N VAL A 92 -6.13 -9.02 19.74
CA VAL A 92 -7.46 -8.37 19.74
C VAL A 92 -8.52 -9.31 20.29
N VAL A 93 -8.39 -10.60 19.99
CA VAL A 93 -9.26 -11.70 20.40
C VAL A 93 -8.34 -12.81 20.89
N ASP A 94 -8.77 -13.55 21.91
CA ASP A 94 -8.03 -14.71 22.40
C ASP A 94 -7.95 -15.80 21.32
N ASP A 95 -6.82 -16.51 21.26
CA ASP A 95 -6.56 -17.50 20.21
C ASP A 95 -7.63 -18.60 20.17
N ASP A 96 -8.10 -19.06 21.34
CA ASP A 96 -9.14 -20.09 21.45
C ASP A 96 -10.50 -19.59 20.88
N GLU A 97 -10.85 -18.34 21.14
CA GLU A 97 -12.08 -17.73 20.61
C GLU A 97 -11.99 -17.53 19.09
N ALA A 98 -10.84 -17.06 18.60
CA ALA A 98 -10.60 -16.91 17.16
C ALA A 98 -10.65 -18.25 16.41
N VAL A 99 -10.13 -19.33 17.01
CA VAL A 99 -10.25 -20.69 16.46
C VAL A 99 -11.70 -21.17 16.48
N SER A 100 -12.44 -20.94 17.58
CA SER A 100 -13.87 -21.30 17.66
C SER A 100 -14.68 -20.64 16.54
N TRP A 101 -14.49 -19.34 16.28
CA TRP A 101 -15.20 -18.65 15.21
C TRP A 101 -14.90 -19.23 13.82
N LYS A 102 -13.65 -19.62 13.58
CA LYS A 102 -13.26 -20.28 12.33
C LYS A 102 -13.97 -21.63 12.18
N GLU A 103 -14.10 -22.40 13.25
CA GLU A 103 -14.82 -23.68 13.24
C GLU A 103 -16.32 -23.48 13.03
N ASP A 104 -16.92 -22.49 13.67
CA ASP A 104 -18.33 -22.14 13.50
C ASP A 104 -18.64 -21.74 12.05
N VAL A 105 -17.77 -20.94 11.43
CA VAL A 105 -17.92 -20.56 10.01
C VAL A 105 -17.81 -21.78 9.10
N LYS A 106 -16.87 -22.69 9.35
CA LYS A 106 -16.75 -23.94 8.55
C LYS A 106 -18.02 -24.80 8.68
N LYS A 107 -18.48 -25.01 9.91
CA LYS A 107 -19.70 -25.78 10.19
C LYS A 107 -20.92 -25.15 9.54
N TYR A 108 -21.01 -23.81 9.55
CA TYR A 108 -22.08 -23.08 8.87
C TYR A 108 -22.07 -23.34 7.36
N ILE A 109 -20.91 -23.29 6.70
CA ILE A 109 -20.78 -23.58 5.26
C ILE A 109 -21.18 -25.03 4.96
N GLU A 110 -20.71 -26.00 5.76
CA GLU A 110 -21.02 -27.42 5.59
C GLU A 110 -22.52 -27.73 5.76
N THR A 111 -23.18 -27.05 6.70
CA THR A 111 -24.61 -27.26 6.99
C THR A 111 -25.51 -26.57 5.95
N ASN A 112 -24.98 -25.65 5.14
CA ASN A 112 -25.75 -24.86 4.18
C ASN A 112 -25.14 -24.88 2.76
N PRO A 113 -24.99 -26.06 2.12
CA PRO A 113 -24.30 -26.20 0.83
C PRO A 113 -25.04 -25.54 -0.36
N SER A 114 -26.29 -25.10 -0.18
CA SER A 114 -27.10 -24.45 -1.21
C SER A 114 -27.08 -22.92 -1.15
N ILE A 115 -26.33 -22.32 -0.22
CA ILE A 115 -26.14 -20.86 -0.15
C ILE A 115 -24.86 -20.53 -0.96
N PRO A 116 -24.95 -19.77 -2.07
CA PRO A 116 -23.84 -19.52 -2.98
C PRO A 116 -22.74 -18.62 -2.40
#